data_AF-C5DP36-F1
#
_entry.id   AF-C5DP36-F1
#
_cell.length_a   1.000
_cell.length_b   1.000
_cell.length_c   1.000
_cell.angle_alpha   90.00
_cell.angle_beta   90.00
_cell.angle_gamma   90.00
#
_symmetry.space_group_name_H-M   'P 1'
#
loop_
_entity.id
_entity.type
_entity.pdbx_description
1 polymer ?
#
loop_
_entity_poly.entity_id
_entity_poly.type
_entity_poly.pdbx_seq_one_letter_code
_entity_poly.pdbx_strand_id
1 'polypeptide(L)'
;MFYEMSKHCFPSVVSCTFCVIAWVAFSMDASYQNVPGFYMIGRVVFEFAFIFPFGWLYYSKSHPDTTLLVQQVLKSNPGLDIEKWDEIANRLNSSFYQEHIWNTPYFFYDGQQGQLAFRDNVLRPYLEGKFEDISDKDKIQSAKFYLQSINENFKLSLKDNLPESFLNSELPRDTYRNKSMLHSRHLFMGIIFLRRQYQILLGIVMGLFQKSFFSLFCCIFWDQIFSRDNWSFYWLVYPEMGIMQGIKFLAIITKVSPGEELDKWDQIARYMNQYLSEEYKHLPNNKFFDGKHCLDCYQACFKPLSVGNSLVYGELKEIVEFTKRRVE
;
A
#
# COMPACT_ATOMS: atom_id res chain seq x y z
N MET A 1 12.39 -10.72 -20.96
CA MET A 1 12.88 -9.62 -21.82
C MET A 1 11.93 -8.42 -21.82
N PHE A 2 10.65 -8.59 -22.20
CA PHE A 2 9.62 -7.53 -22.06
C PHE A 2 9.49 -6.94 -20.64
N TYR A 3 9.59 -7.82 -19.63
CA TYR A 3 9.58 -7.49 -18.19
C TYR A 3 10.68 -6.51 -17.74
N GLU A 4 11.87 -6.57 -18.35
CA GLU A 4 13.00 -5.70 -17.98
C GLU A 4 12.94 -4.34 -18.71
N MET A 5 12.45 -4.33 -19.96
CA MET A 5 12.26 -3.09 -20.72
C MET A 5 11.12 -2.22 -20.14
N SER A 6 10.07 -2.82 -19.59
CA SER A 6 8.94 -2.09 -18.96
C SER A 6 9.29 -1.46 -17.62
N LYS A 7 10.28 -2.01 -16.90
CA LYS A 7 10.59 -1.68 -15.50
C LYS A 7 11.40 -0.39 -15.35
N HIS A 8 12.22 -0.02 -16.34
CA HIS A 8 13.26 1.01 -16.15
C HIS A 8 13.24 2.19 -17.14
N CYS A 9 12.80 2.01 -18.39
CA CYS A 9 12.92 3.07 -19.41
C CYS A 9 11.59 3.71 -19.86
N PHE A 10 10.45 3.11 -19.50
CA PHE A 10 9.17 3.48 -20.10
C PHE A 10 8.45 4.68 -19.45
N PRO A 11 8.42 4.87 -18.11
CA PRO A 11 7.59 5.92 -17.51
C PRO A 11 8.06 7.35 -17.81
N SER A 12 9.37 7.59 -17.79
CA SER A 12 9.95 8.95 -17.81
C SER A 12 10.05 9.55 -19.21
N VAL A 13 10.46 8.75 -20.20
CA VAL A 13 10.65 9.20 -21.60
C VAL A 13 9.30 9.35 -22.30
N VAL A 14 8.35 8.46 -22.00
CA VAL A 14 6.97 8.51 -22.50
C VAL A 14 6.24 9.72 -21.87
N SER A 15 6.35 9.94 -20.56
CA SER A 15 5.72 11.12 -19.92
C SER A 15 6.15 12.45 -20.56
N CYS A 16 7.46 12.65 -20.83
CA CYS A 16 7.95 13.88 -21.45
C CYS A 16 7.54 14.04 -22.92
N THR A 17 7.57 12.97 -23.72
CA THR A 17 7.11 13.05 -25.13
C THR A 17 5.61 13.30 -25.22
N PHE A 18 4.81 12.74 -24.31
CA PHE A 18 3.37 12.95 -24.28
C PHE A 18 2.97 14.32 -23.72
N CYS A 19 3.72 14.91 -22.79
CA CYS A 19 3.53 16.31 -22.37
C CYS A 19 3.78 17.30 -23.52
N VAL A 20 4.81 17.04 -24.36
CA VAL A 20 5.09 17.87 -25.54
C VAL A 20 4.01 17.71 -26.60
N ILE A 21 3.52 16.48 -26.85
CA ILE A 21 2.43 16.22 -27.79
C ILE A 21 1.11 16.85 -27.30
N ALA A 22 0.81 16.75 -25.99
CA ALA A 22 -0.35 17.38 -25.39
C ALA A 22 -0.28 18.92 -25.45
N TRP A 23 0.91 19.51 -25.22
CA TRP A 23 1.13 20.95 -25.32
C TRP A 23 0.98 21.49 -26.76
N VAL A 24 1.56 20.79 -27.73
CA VAL A 24 1.46 21.15 -29.15
C VAL A 24 0.02 20.97 -29.65
N ALA A 25 -0.67 19.89 -29.26
CA ALA A 25 -2.06 19.66 -29.62
C ALA A 25 -3.02 20.66 -28.97
N PHE A 26 -2.79 21.05 -27.69
CA PHE A 26 -3.56 22.07 -26.99
C PHE A 26 -3.42 23.45 -27.65
N SER A 27 -2.20 23.77 -28.10
CA SER A 27 -1.90 25.00 -28.83
C SER A 27 -2.57 25.02 -30.22
N MET A 28 -2.75 23.85 -30.86
CA MET A 28 -3.42 23.72 -32.16
C MET A 28 -4.95 23.73 -32.06
N ASP A 29 -5.56 23.11 -31.04
CA ASP A 29 -7.01 23.05 -30.85
C ASP A 29 -7.60 24.40 -30.43
N ALA A 30 -6.88 25.16 -29.58
CA ALA A 30 -7.19 26.56 -29.25
C ALA A 30 -7.17 27.47 -30.48
N SER A 31 -6.36 27.13 -31.49
CA SER A 31 -6.30 27.84 -32.77
C SER A 31 -7.40 27.43 -33.76
N TYR A 32 -8.06 26.28 -33.59
CA TYR A 32 -8.90 25.68 -34.64
C TYR A 32 -10.42 25.71 -34.40
N GLN A 33 -10.90 25.72 -33.15
CA GLN A 33 -12.33 25.44 -32.90
C GLN A 33 -13.21 26.62 -32.45
N ASN A 34 -12.72 27.86 -32.28
CA ASN A 34 -13.56 28.98 -31.78
C ASN A 34 -14.44 28.60 -30.57
N VAL A 35 -14.01 27.64 -29.74
CA VAL A 35 -14.77 27.21 -28.57
C VAL A 35 -14.70 28.36 -27.57
N PRO A 36 -15.85 28.88 -27.08
CA PRO A 36 -15.82 29.95 -26.11
C PRO A 36 -15.03 29.48 -24.88
N GLY A 37 -13.96 30.17 -24.53
CA GLY A 37 -13.06 29.78 -23.44
C GLY A 37 -13.78 29.51 -22.11
N PHE A 38 -14.95 30.13 -21.91
CA PHE A 38 -15.83 29.90 -20.77
C PHE A 38 -16.35 28.47 -20.63
N TYR A 39 -16.61 27.75 -21.72
CA TYR A 39 -17.06 26.34 -21.66
C TYR A 39 -15.95 25.41 -21.15
N MET A 40 -14.72 25.65 -21.61
CA MET A 40 -13.53 24.90 -21.17
C MET A 40 -13.20 25.17 -19.69
N ILE A 41 -13.25 26.44 -19.28
CA ILE A 41 -13.07 26.82 -17.88
C ILE A 41 -14.16 26.19 -17.00
N GLY A 42 -15.42 26.25 -17.44
CA GLY A 42 -16.55 25.66 -16.70
C GLY A 42 -16.41 24.16 -16.47
N ARG A 43 -15.95 23.41 -17.47
CA ARG A 43 -15.73 21.96 -17.34
C ARG A 43 -14.58 21.61 -16.40
N VAL A 44 -13.45 22.30 -16.50
CA VAL A 44 -12.30 22.10 -15.60
C VAL A 44 -12.73 22.42 -14.17
N VAL A 45 -13.39 23.56 -13.93
CA VAL A 45 -13.88 23.95 -12.61
C VAL A 45 -14.85 22.90 -12.05
N PHE A 46 -15.75 22.35 -12.88
CA PHE A 46 -16.69 21.30 -12.45
C PHE A 46 -15.97 20.01 -12.05
N GLU A 47 -15.04 19.51 -12.88
CA GLU A 47 -14.29 18.28 -12.57
C GLU A 47 -13.41 18.44 -11.31
N PHE A 48 -12.76 19.60 -11.14
CA PHE A 48 -12.01 19.90 -9.91
C PHE A 48 -12.93 20.06 -8.70
N ALA A 49 -14.11 20.67 -8.83
CA ALA A 49 -15.05 20.83 -7.72
C ALA A 49 -15.58 19.49 -7.19
N PHE A 50 -15.64 18.45 -8.01
CA PHE A 50 -16.00 17.10 -7.55
C PHE A 50 -14.85 16.37 -6.88
N ILE A 51 -13.62 16.46 -7.40
CA ILE A 51 -12.47 15.70 -6.89
C ILE A 51 -11.85 16.38 -5.66
N PHE A 52 -11.83 17.71 -5.63
CA PHE A 52 -11.16 18.50 -4.60
C PHE A 52 -11.67 18.21 -3.18
N PRO A 53 -12.99 18.11 -2.90
CA PRO A 53 -13.47 17.79 -1.56
C PRO A 53 -13.00 16.42 -1.06
N PHE A 54 -12.98 15.40 -1.92
CA PHE A 54 -12.50 14.06 -1.54
C PHE A 54 -10.99 14.04 -1.33
N GLY A 55 -10.23 14.70 -2.21
CA GLY A 55 -8.79 14.85 -2.07
C GLY A 55 -8.40 15.62 -0.81
N TRP A 56 -9.12 16.71 -0.52
CA TRP A 56 -8.96 17.50 0.70
C TRP A 56 -9.29 16.68 1.95
N LEU A 57 -10.44 16.01 1.99
CA LEU A 57 -10.82 15.16 3.13
C LEU A 57 -9.81 14.04 3.40
N TYR A 58 -9.35 13.37 2.33
CA TYR A 58 -8.30 12.36 2.43
C TYR A 58 -7.00 12.96 2.96
N TYR A 59 -6.54 14.07 2.38
CA TYR A 59 -5.32 14.74 2.80
C TYR A 59 -5.37 15.19 4.27
N SER A 60 -6.47 15.81 4.70
CA SER A 60 -6.66 16.24 6.08
C SER A 60 -6.65 15.06 7.06
N LYS A 61 -7.28 13.93 6.72
CA LYS A 61 -7.24 12.73 7.56
C LYS A 61 -5.86 12.08 7.60
N SER A 62 -5.12 12.13 6.51
CA SER A 62 -3.76 11.59 6.43
C SER A 62 -2.73 12.46 7.14
N HIS A 63 -3.00 13.73 7.44
CA HIS A 63 -2.07 14.65 8.11
C HIS A 63 -2.74 15.35 9.29
N PRO A 64 -3.05 14.61 10.37
CA PRO A 64 -3.62 15.18 11.59
C PRO A 64 -2.61 16.09 12.31
N ASP A 65 -3.08 16.81 13.33
CA ASP A 65 -2.17 17.47 14.27
C ASP A 65 -1.24 16.43 14.94
N THR A 66 -0.01 16.40 14.45
CA THR A 66 1.02 15.45 14.90
C THR A 66 1.44 15.68 16.35
N THR A 67 1.27 16.88 16.90
CA THR A 67 1.67 17.20 18.28
C THR A 67 0.80 16.46 19.27
N LEU A 68 -0.52 16.57 19.13
CA LEU A 68 -1.49 15.90 19.98
C LEU A 68 -1.37 14.37 19.86
N LEU A 69 -1.20 13.87 18.62
CA LEU A 69 -0.99 12.45 18.34
C LEU A 69 0.24 11.90 19.08
N VAL A 70 1.39 12.57 18.95
CA VAL A 70 2.65 12.16 19.59
C VAL A 70 2.53 12.17 21.11
N GLN A 71 1.89 13.18 21.69
CA GLN A 71 1.64 13.25 23.14
C GLN A 71 0.82 12.06 23.64
N GLN A 72 -0.25 11.69 22.92
CA GLN A 72 -1.08 10.52 23.30
C GLN A 72 -0.32 9.21 23.15
N VAL A 73 0.52 9.08 22.12
CA VAL A 73 1.38 7.90 21.88
C VAL A 73 2.42 7.77 22.98
N LEU A 74 3.09 8.85 23.38
CA LEU A 74 4.06 8.83 24.49
C LEU A 74 3.40 8.47 25.82
N LYS A 75 2.19 8.98 26.07
CA LYS A 75 1.45 8.72 27.31
C LYS A 75 0.97 7.28 27.42
N SER A 76 0.40 6.74 26.34
CA SER A 76 -0.27 5.43 26.36
C SER A 76 0.65 4.27 25.96
N ASN A 77 1.79 4.59 25.32
CA ASN A 77 2.75 3.66 24.75
C ASN A 77 2.06 2.47 24.04
N PRO A 78 1.33 2.74 22.95
CA PRO A 78 0.46 1.74 22.32
C PRO A 78 1.27 0.62 21.62
N GLY A 79 2.49 0.90 21.14
CA GLY A 79 3.25 -0.08 20.36
C GLY A 79 2.42 -0.63 19.19
N LEU A 80 2.29 -1.96 19.10
CA LEU A 80 1.43 -2.64 18.12
C LEU A 80 0.02 -3.01 18.62
N ASP A 81 -0.32 -2.63 19.85
CA ASP A 81 -1.60 -2.96 20.49
C ASP A 81 -2.74 -2.08 19.93
N ILE A 82 -3.61 -2.68 19.12
CA ILE A 82 -4.68 -1.97 18.42
C ILE A 82 -5.75 -1.45 19.38
N GLU A 83 -6.00 -2.11 20.51
CA GLU A 83 -6.98 -1.63 21.50
C GLU A 83 -6.51 -0.31 22.12
N LYS A 84 -5.21 -0.19 22.40
CA LYS A 84 -4.62 1.09 22.82
C LYS A 84 -4.66 2.15 21.73
N TRP A 85 -4.52 1.76 20.47
CA TRP A 85 -4.70 2.68 19.36
C TRP A 85 -6.16 3.15 19.23
N ASP A 86 -7.14 2.29 19.50
CA ASP A 86 -8.57 2.66 19.56
C ASP A 86 -8.82 3.69 20.67
N GLU A 87 -8.22 3.49 21.85
CA GLU A 87 -8.29 4.49 22.93
C GLU A 87 -7.69 5.84 22.52
N ILE A 88 -6.53 5.83 21.86
CA ILE A 88 -5.88 7.04 21.36
C ILE A 88 -6.78 7.72 20.32
N ALA A 89 -7.29 6.98 19.34
CA ALA A 89 -8.19 7.49 18.32
C ALA A 89 -9.43 8.15 18.94
N ASN A 90 -10.06 7.50 19.93
CA ASN A 90 -11.22 8.05 20.64
C ASN A 90 -10.91 9.35 21.39
N ARG A 91 -9.74 9.44 22.04
CA ARG A 91 -9.30 10.67 22.72
C ARG A 91 -9.04 11.80 21.73
N LEU A 92 -8.34 11.53 20.63
CA LEU A 92 -8.05 12.50 19.58
C LEU A 92 -9.33 13.00 18.89
N ASN A 93 -10.24 12.08 18.56
CA ASN A 93 -11.55 12.42 18.00
C ASN A 93 -12.34 13.38 18.90
N SER A 94 -12.34 13.10 20.21
CA SER A 94 -13.02 13.95 21.20
C SER A 94 -12.40 15.35 21.25
N SER A 95 -11.07 15.45 21.30
CA SER A 95 -10.35 16.73 21.27
C SER A 95 -10.60 17.51 19.97
N PHE A 96 -10.46 16.86 18.82
CA PHE A 96 -10.66 17.52 17.51
C PHE A 96 -12.09 18.04 17.32
N TYR A 97 -13.08 17.34 17.85
CA TYR A 97 -14.47 17.79 17.83
C TYR A 97 -14.70 18.98 18.76
N GLN A 98 -14.18 18.90 20.00
CA GLN A 98 -14.31 19.97 21.00
C GLN A 98 -13.62 21.26 20.57
N GLU A 99 -12.44 21.16 19.95
CA GLU A 99 -11.65 22.29 19.46
C GLU A 99 -12.09 22.78 18.06
N HIS A 100 -13.13 22.14 17.48
CA HIS A 100 -13.67 22.45 16.15
C HIS A 100 -12.63 22.33 15.01
N ILE A 101 -11.59 21.51 15.23
CA ILE A 101 -10.62 21.09 14.21
C ILE A 101 -11.31 20.17 13.18
N TRP A 102 -12.28 19.37 13.65
CA TRP A 102 -13.09 18.51 12.79
C TRP A 102 -14.57 18.60 13.15
N ASN A 103 -15.43 18.66 12.13
CA ASN A 103 -16.87 18.89 12.31
C ASN A 103 -17.63 17.70 12.90
N THR A 104 -17.00 16.54 13.05
CA THR A 104 -17.63 15.31 13.54
C THR A 104 -16.76 14.65 14.60
N PRO A 105 -17.32 13.82 15.50
CA PRO A 105 -16.52 13.05 16.45
C PRO A 105 -15.85 11.81 15.80
N TYR A 106 -15.74 11.76 14.47
CA TYR A 106 -15.25 10.61 13.70
C TYR A 106 -14.11 11.01 12.75
N PHE A 107 -13.06 11.61 13.30
CA PHE A 107 -11.85 11.89 12.53
C PHE A 107 -11.15 10.59 12.15
N PHE A 108 -10.81 9.76 13.14
CA PHE A 108 -10.40 8.37 12.98
C PHE A 108 -11.61 7.46 13.18
N TYR A 109 -11.80 6.48 12.30
CA TYR A 109 -12.87 5.49 12.48
C TYR A 109 -12.49 4.39 13.48
N ASP A 110 -11.19 4.08 13.55
CA ASP A 110 -10.61 3.05 14.41
C ASP A 110 -9.14 3.40 14.75
N GLY A 111 -8.54 2.60 15.62
CA GLY A 111 -7.14 2.67 16.01
C GLY A 111 -6.20 2.34 14.86
N GLN A 112 -6.61 1.55 13.86
CA GLN A 112 -5.79 1.28 12.69
C GLN A 112 -5.51 2.57 11.91
N GLN A 113 -6.51 3.43 11.73
CA GLN A 113 -6.31 4.74 11.09
C GLN A 113 -5.42 5.66 11.92
N GLY A 114 -5.57 5.64 13.25
CA GLY A 114 -4.68 6.38 14.15
C GLY A 114 -3.22 5.91 14.05
N GLN A 115 -3.01 4.59 14.02
CA GLN A 115 -1.69 3.98 13.84
C GLN A 115 -1.10 4.31 12.47
N LEU A 116 -1.89 4.23 11.40
CA LEU A 116 -1.45 4.59 10.04
C LEU A 116 -1.04 6.06 9.97
N ALA A 117 -1.82 6.97 10.54
CA ALA A 117 -1.47 8.37 10.59
C ALA A 117 -0.17 8.61 11.37
N PHE A 118 0.05 7.91 12.48
CA PHE A 118 1.33 7.97 13.20
C PHE A 118 2.49 7.45 12.34
N ARG A 119 2.29 6.32 11.65
CA ARG A 119 3.31 5.73 10.77
C ARG A 119 3.70 6.67 9.64
N ASP A 120 2.73 7.30 8.99
CA ASP A 120 2.96 8.19 7.86
C ASP A 120 3.57 9.54 8.25
N ASN A 121 3.19 10.11 9.40
CA ASN A 121 3.60 11.46 9.79
C ASN A 121 4.72 11.52 10.82
N VAL A 122 5.00 10.42 11.53
CA VAL A 122 6.04 10.36 12.56
C VAL A 122 7.07 9.32 12.22
N LEU A 123 6.66 8.06 12.06
CA LEU A 123 7.62 6.96 11.89
C LEU A 123 8.39 7.05 10.56
N ARG A 124 7.69 7.28 9.43
CA ARG A 124 8.33 7.39 8.12
C ARG A 124 9.32 8.56 8.05
N PRO A 125 8.96 9.79 8.43
CA PRO A 125 9.92 10.89 8.47
C PRO A 125 11.11 10.63 9.41
N TYR A 126 10.90 9.95 10.53
CA TYR A 126 11.99 9.53 11.42
C TYR A 126 12.97 8.57 10.72
N LEU A 127 12.45 7.54 10.05
CA LEU A 127 13.27 6.57 9.30
C LEU A 127 14.00 7.20 8.10
N GLU A 128 13.44 8.27 7.53
CA GLU A 128 14.04 9.07 6.46
C GLU A 128 15.05 10.11 6.98
N GLY A 129 15.22 10.24 8.31
CA GLY A 129 16.13 11.21 8.91
C GLY A 129 15.68 12.67 8.78
N LYS A 130 14.37 12.92 8.67
CA LYS A 130 13.81 14.26 8.44
C LYS A 130 13.59 15.10 9.70
N PHE A 131 13.84 14.54 10.89
CA PHE A 131 13.63 15.23 12.16
C PHE A 131 14.92 15.84 12.71
N GLU A 132 14.78 17.01 13.34
CA GLU A 132 15.87 17.70 14.03
C GLU A 132 15.88 17.36 15.53
N ASP A 133 17.06 17.10 16.12
CA ASP A 133 17.18 16.52 17.47
C ASP A 133 16.53 17.34 18.60
N ILE A 134 16.42 18.66 18.46
CA ILE A 134 15.95 19.55 19.54
C ILE A 134 14.44 19.83 19.46
N SER A 135 13.93 20.13 18.26
CA SER A 135 12.52 20.50 18.07
C SER A 135 11.59 19.29 17.99
N ASP A 136 12.10 18.15 17.50
CA ASP A 136 11.31 16.94 17.27
C ASP A 136 11.58 15.83 18.31
N LYS A 137 12.13 16.19 19.48
CA LYS A 137 12.51 15.23 20.52
C LYS A 137 11.39 14.24 20.87
N ASP A 138 10.15 14.70 21.00
CA ASP A 138 9.00 13.87 21.34
C ASP A 138 8.60 12.94 20.17
N LYS A 139 8.69 13.41 18.93
CA LYS A 139 8.48 12.60 17.72
C LYS A 139 9.53 11.50 17.62
N ILE A 140 10.80 11.85 17.82
CA ILE A 140 11.92 10.90 17.83
C ILE A 140 11.72 9.87 18.93
N GLN A 141 11.34 10.29 20.14
CA GLN A 141 11.14 9.40 21.27
C GLN A 141 9.97 8.44 21.04
N SER A 142 8.84 8.93 20.54
CA SER A 142 7.68 8.09 20.24
C SER A 142 7.95 7.08 19.13
N ALA A 143 8.68 7.48 18.08
CA ALA A 143 9.11 6.58 17.01
C ALA A 143 10.03 5.47 17.55
N LYS A 144 10.97 5.79 18.44
CA LYS A 144 11.84 4.81 19.10
C LYS A 144 11.05 3.79 19.92
N PHE A 145 10.08 4.23 20.71
CA PHE A 145 9.21 3.32 21.48
C PHE A 145 8.40 2.39 20.57
N TYR A 146 7.88 2.91 19.45
CA TYR A 146 7.17 2.10 18.47
C TYR A 146 8.08 1.02 17.84
N LEU A 147 9.29 1.40 17.41
CA LEU A 147 10.28 0.45 16.87
C LEU A 147 10.74 -0.57 17.92
N GLN A 148 10.87 -0.17 19.18
CA GLN A 148 11.17 -1.08 20.27
C GLN A 148 10.06 -2.13 20.41
N SER A 149 8.78 -1.72 20.38
CA SER A 149 7.64 -2.64 20.42
C SER A 149 7.66 -3.63 19.26
N ILE A 150 8.00 -3.20 18.04
CA ILE A 150 8.19 -4.07 16.88
C ILE A 150 9.26 -5.13 17.17
N ASN A 151 10.42 -4.70 17.66
CA ASN A 151 11.54 -5.59 17.96
C ASN A 151 11.23 -6.57 19.10
N GLU A 152 10.48 -6.16 20.11
CA GLU A 152 10.01 -7.03 21.19
C GLU A 152 9.03 -8.09 20.67
N ASN A 153 8.05 -7.70 19.85
CA ASN A 153 7.10 -8.63 19.25
C ASN A 153 7.78 -9.63 18.31
N PHE A 154 8.81 -9.19 17.57
CA PHE A 154 9.62 -10.09 16.76
C PHE A 154 10.38 -11.11 17.62
N LYS A 155 11.01 -10.68 18.72
CA LYS A 155 11.69 -11.58 19.67
C LYS A 155 10.73 -12.57 20.32
N LEU A 156 9.51 -12.14 20.65
CA LEU A 156 8.47 -13.03 21.17
C LEU A 156 8.06 -14.06 20.12
N SER A 157 7.78 -13.61 18.88
CA SER A 157 7.41 -14.49 17.76
C SER A 157 8.49 -15.52 17.43
N LEU A 158 9.78 -15.21 17.65
CA LEU A 158 10.87 -16.17 17.50
C LEU A 158 10.86 -17.27 18.59
N LYS A 159 10.40 -16.95 19.80
CA LYS A 159 10.32 -17.89 20.93
C LYS A 159 9.08 -18.78 20.85
N ASP A 160 8.03 -18.33 20.18
CA ASP A 160 6.80 -19.10 20.04
C ASP A 160 7.09 -20.46 19.38
N ASN A 161 6.61 -21.52 20.01
CA ASN A 161 6.74 -22.86 19.47
C ASN A 161 5.84 -23.00 18.24
N LEU A 162 6.35 -23.73 17.25
CA LEU A 162 5.63 -24.06 16.04
C LEU A 162 4.55 -25.11 16.41
N PRO A 163 3.24 -24.82 16.33
CA PRO A 163 2.21 -25.74 16.82
C PRO A 163 2.08 -26.98 15.93
N GLU A 164 2.33 -28.19 16.43
CA GLU A 164 2.39 -29.43 15.61
C GLU A 164 1.26 -29.63 14.57
N SER A 165 0.07 -29.05 14.79
CA SER A 165 -1.02 -29.02 13.81
C SER A 165 -0.65 -28.39 12.45
N PHE A 166 0.39 -27.54 12.34
CA PHE A 166 0.79 -26.90 11.07
C PHE A 166 1.45 -27.89 10.07
N LEU A 167 2.04 -28.99 10.54
CA LEU A 167 2.72 -29.95 9.65
C LEU A 167 1.73 -30.68 8.74
N ASN A 168 0.49 -30.82 9.21
CA ASN A 168 -0.56 -31.61 8.57
C ASN A 168 -1.59 -30.76 7.81
N SER A 169 -1.43 -29.44 7.75
CA SER A 169 -2.37 -28.58 7.01
C SER A 169 -2.09 -28.63 5.50
N GLU A 170 -3.15 -28.80 4.72
CA GLU A 170 -3.06 -28.78 3.26
C GLU A 170 -2.84 -27.36 2.75
N LEU A 171 -2.04 -27.23 1.69
CA LEU A 171 -1.93 -25.98 0.97
C LEU A 171 -3.09 -25.85 -0.02
N PRO A 172 -3.50 -24.62 -0.37
CA PRO A 172 -4.51 -24.44 -1.41
C PRO A 172 -4.17 -25.11 -2.74
N ARG A 173 -2.88 -25.30 -3.07
CA ARG A 173 -2.45 -26.12 -4.22
C ARG A 173 -2.98 -27.55 -4.19
N ASP A 174 -3.13 -28.12 -3.00
CA ASP A 174 -3.52 -29.52 -2.82
C ASP A 174 -5.04 -29.71 -3.01
N THR A 175 -5.83 -28.66 -2.77
CA THR A 175 -7.29 -28.66 -2.96
C THR A 175 -7.74 -28.05 -4.30
N TYR A 176 -7.06 -27.00 -4.78
CA TYR A 176 -7.46 -26.23 -5.96
C TYR A 176 -6.60 -26.57 -7.17
N ARG A 177 -7.25 -26.84 -8.31
CA ARG A 177 -6.57 -27.19 -9.57
C ARG A 177 -5.65 -26.09 -10.10
N ASN A 178 -5.99 -24.81 -9.90
CA ASN A 178 -5.28 -23.66 -10.45
C ASN A 178 -5.18 -22.48 -9.45
N LYS A 179 -4.05 -21.75 -9.44
CA LYS A 179 -3.81 -20.51 -8.65
C LYS A 179 -4.90 -19.45 -8.82
N SER A 180 -5.47 -19.37 -10.01
CA SER A 180 -6.47 -18.38 -10.42
C SER A 180 -7.86 -18.60 -9.79
N MET A 181 -8.18 -19.82 -9.35
CA MET A 181 -9.43 -20.10 -8.65
C MET A 181 -9.42 -19.57 -7.21
N LEU A 182 -8.29 -19.72 -6.51
CA LEU A 182 -8.11 -19.16 -5.16
C LEU A 182 -8.12 -17.63 -5.18
N HIS A 183 -7.47 -17.06 -6.20
CA HIS A 183 -7.40 -15.61 -6.35
C HIS A 183 -8.34 -15.12 -7.46
N SER A 184 -9.64 -15.39 -7.30
CA SER A 184 -10.66 -14.91 -8.23
C SER A 184 -10.64 -13.39 -8.41
N ARG A 185 -10.17 -12.65 -7.39
CA ARG A 185 -9.85 -11.22 -7.49
C ARG A 185 -8.87 -10.93 -8.63
N HIS A 186 -7.85 -11.74 -8.88
CA HIS A 186 -6.90 -11.51 -9.99
C HIS A 186 -7.55 -11.71 -11.35
N LEU A 187 -8.40 -12.73 -11.51
CA LEU A 187 -9.15 -12.92 -12.75
C LEU A 187 -10.11 -11.75 -12.97
N PHE A 188 -10.83 -11.34 -11.93
CA PHE A 188 -11.73 -10.19 -11.98
C PHE A 188 -10.98 -8.89 -12.32
N MET A 189 -9.83 -8.64 -11.71
CA MET A 189 -9.01 -7.46 -11.99
C MET A 189 -8.36 -7.52 -13.38
N GLY A 190 -7.91 -8.70 -13.82
CA GLY A 190 -7.42 -8.90 -15.18
C GLY A 190 -8.51 -8.64 -16.23
N ILE A 191 -9.76 -9.06 -15.97
CA ILE A 191 -10.92 -8.75 -16.82
C ILE A 191 -11.22 -7.26 -16.81
N ILE A 192 -11.19 -6.60 -15.64
CA ILE A 192 -11.36 -5.14 -15.53
C ILE A 192 -10.28 -4.42 -16.35
N PHE A 193 -9.03 -4.85 -16.24
CA PHE A 193 -7.91 -4.28 -16.98
C PHE A 193 -8.09 -4.44 -18.49
N LEU A 194 -8.41 -5.65 -18.97
CA LEU A 194 -8.65 -5.91 -20.39
C LEU A 194 -9.84 -5.11 -20.93
N ARG A 195 -10.96 -5.06 -20.18
CA ARG A 195 -12.13 -4.25 -20.53
C ARG A 195 -11.80 -2.76 -20.59
N ARG A 196 -10.96 -2.27 -19.67
CA ARG A 196 -10.49 -0.88 -19.65
C ARG A 196 -9.58 -0.57 -20.83
N GLN A 197 -8.62 -1.43 -21.15
CA GLN A 197 -7.76 -1.30 -22.33
C GLN A 197 -8.60 -1.25 -23.62
N TYR A 198 -9.62 -2.11 -23.73
CA TYR A 198 -10.58 -2.06 -24.82
C TYR A 198 -11.34 -0.72 -24.88
N GLN A 199 -11.82 -0.20 -23.75
CA GLN A 199 -12.50 1.10 -23.68
C GLN A 199 -11.58 2.27 -24.08
N ILE A 200 -10.31 2.25 -23.70
CA ILE A 200 -9.32 3.27 -24.08
C ILE A 200 -9.06 3.21 -25.58
N LEU A 201 -8.85 2.02 -26.15
CA LEU A 201 -8.69 1.83 -27.60
C LEU A 201 -9.92 2.33 -28.36
N LEU A 202 -11.13 2.00 -27.91
CA LEU A 202 -12.36 2.49 -28.51
C LEU A 202 -12.48 4.01 -28.40
N GLY A 203 -12.13 4.60 -27.26
CA GLY A 203 -12.11 6.05 -27.05
C GLY A 203 -11.10 6.77 -27.94
N ILE A 204 -9.93 6.15 -28.18
CA ILE A 204 -8.94 6.66 -29.14
C ILE A 204 -9.50 6.64 -30.55
N VAL A 205 -10.07 5.52 -30.99
CA VAL A 205 -10.68 5.38 -32.31
C VAL A 205 -11.78 6.41 -32.51
N MET A 206 -12.70 6.56 -31.55
CA MET A 206 -13.78 7.54 -31.62
C MET A 206 -13.27 8.98 -31.60
N GLY A 207 -12.24 9.27 -30.80
CA GLY A 207 -11.59 10.59 -30.77
C GLY A 207 -10.93 10.96 -32.10
N LEU A 208 -10.30 9.99 -32.77
CA LEU A 208 -9.73 10.16 -34.12
C LEU A 208 -10.84 10.41 -35.16
N PHE A 209 -11.94 9.63 -35.12
CA PHE A 209 -13.07 9.81 -36.03
C PHE A 209 -13.76 11.16 -35.87
N GLN A 210 -13.94 11.61 -34.62
CA GLN A 210 -14.57 12.89 -34.31
C GLN A 210 -13.61 14.08 -34.43
N LYS A 211 -12.32 13.83 -34.74
CA LYS A 211 -11.24 14.83 -34.71
C LYS A 211 -11.22 15.64 -33.40
N SER A 212 -11.67 15.01 -32.31
CA SER A 212 -11.77 15.63 -31.00
C SER A 212 -10.52 15.31 -30.20
N PHE A 213 -9.57 16.25 -30.23
CA PHE A 213 -8.30 16.12 -29.51
C PHE A 213 -8.49 16.03 -27.98
N PHE A 214 -9.54 16.68 -27.46
CA PHE A 214 -9.92 16.57 -26.06
C PHE A 214 -10.29 15.12 -25.67
N SER A 215 -11.00 14.38 -26.54
CA SER A 215 -11.33 12.98 -26.30
C SER A 215 -10.07 12.11 -26.21
N LEU A 216 -9.06 12.38 -27.03
CA LEU A 216 -7.77 11.70 -26.99
C LEU A 216 -6.99 12.03 -25.71
N PHE A 217 -6.96 13.31 -25.32
CA PHE A 217 -6.33 13.74 -24.07
C PHE A 217 -6.96 13.08 -22.84
N CYS A 218 -8.30 13.03 -22.75
CA CYS A 218 -8.98 12.33 -21.67
C CYS A 218 -8.64 10.84 -21.64
N CYS A 219 -8.62 10.15 -22.78
CA CYS A 219 -8.27 8.73 -22.82
C CYS A 219 -6.84 8.48 -22.29
N ILE A 220 -5.90 9.35 -22.64
CA ILE A 220 -4.49 9.26 -22.20
C ILE A 220 -4.36 9.59 -20.70
N PHE A 221 -5.02 10.65 -20.22
CA PHE A 221 -4.99 11.03 -18.81
C PHE A 221 -5.59 9.94 -17.92
N TRP A 222 -6.71 9.34 -18.35
CA TRP A 222 -7.30 8.20 -17.65
C TRP A 222 -6.35 6.99 -17.67
N ASP A 223 -5.72 6.65 -18.79
CA ASP A 223 -4.75 5.55 -18.87
C ASP A 223 -3.55 5.74 -17.91
N GLN A 224 -3.08 6.98 -17.71
CA GLN A 224 -2.01 7.30 -16.77
C GLN A 224 -2.43 7.12 -15.31
N ILE A 225 -3.61 7.61 -14.92
CA ILE A 225 -4.16 7.40 -13.58
C ILE A 225 -4.33 5.89 -13.33
N PHE A 226 -4.91 5.17 -14.30
CA PHE A 226 -5.12 3.73 -14.18
C PHE A 226 -3.82 2.93 -14.14
N SER A 227 -2.79 3.33 -14.89
CA SER A 227 -1.48 2.68 -14.84
C SER A 227 -0.82 2.82 -13.46
N ARG A 228 -0.99 3.98 -12.81
CA ARG A 228 -0.56 4.19 -11.42
C ARG A 228 -1.37 3.34 -10.44
N ASP A 229 -2.69 3.25 -10.62
CA ASP A 229 -3.55 2.40 -9.79
C ASP A 229 -3.26 0.90 -10.00
N ASN A 230 -2.90 0.49 -11.22
CA ASN A 230 -2.47 -0.87 -11.54
C ASN A 230 -1.17 -1.26 -10.82
N TRP A 231 -0.23 -0.34 -10.63
CA TRP A 231 0.94 -0.58 -9.77
C TRP A 231 0.50 -0.91 -8.34
N SER A 232 -0.43 -0.13 -7.79
CA SER A 232 -1.03 -0.39 -6.49
C SER A 232 -1.86 -1.69 -6.45
N PHE A 233 -2.36 -2.17 -7.59
CA PHE A 233 -3.07 -3.45 -7.68
C PHE A 233 -2.13 -4.68 -7.71
N TYR A 234 -0.85 -4.55 -8.07
CA TYR A 234 0.12 -5.65 -7.89
C TYR A 234 0.32 -6.01 -6.41
N TRP A 235 0.11 -5.06 -5.50
CA TRP A 235 0.09 -5.35 -4.06
C TRP A 235 -1.04 -6.30 -3.65
N LEU A 236 -2.13 -6.38 -4.43
CA LEU A 236 -3.21 -7.33 -4.16
C LEU A 236 -2.83 -8.78 -4.49
N VAL A 237 -1.71 -9.02 -5.19
CA VAL A 237 -1.26 -10.38 -5.59
C VAL A 237 -0.83 -11.21 -4.39
N TYR A 238 -0.34 -10.56 -3.35
CA TYR A 238 0.06 -11.23 -2.13
C TYR A 238 -0.99 -11.02 -1.03
N PRO A 239 -1.05 -11.91 -0.03
CA PRO A 239 -1.88 -11.69 1.14
C PRO A 239 -1.57 -10.32 1.76
N GLU A 240 -2.61 -9.53 2.01
CA GLU A 240 -2.47 -8.26 2.69
C GLU A 240 -2.00 -8.52 4.13
N MET A 241 -0.79 -8.07 4.45
CA MET A 241 -0.18 -8.27 5.76
C MET A 241 -0.06 -6.94 6.49
N GLY A 242 -0.72 -6.80 7.64
CA GLY A 242 -0.40 -5.76 8.59
C GLY A 242 1.01 -5.94 9.19
N ILE A 243 1.44 -5.00 10.01
CA ILE A 243 2.78 -5.03 10.62
C ILE A 243 3.00 -6.26 11.48
N MET A 244 2.00 -6.66 12.28
CA MET A 244 2.09 -7.87 13.12
C MET A 244 2.22 -9.14 12.27
N GLN A 245 1.44 -9.25 11.19
CA GLN A 245 1.53 -10.38 10.26
C GLN A 245 2.91 -10.42 9.59
N GLY A 246 3.44 -9.26 9.18
CA GLY A 246 4.80 -9.14 8.62
C GLY A 246 5.88 -9.56 9.62
N ILE A 247 5.76 -9.18 10.90
CA ILE A 247 6.67 -9.61 11.97
C ILE A 247 6.65 -11.12 12.13
N LYS A 248 5.45 -11.73 12.22
CA LYS A 248 5.31 -13.18 12.33
C LYS A 248 5.85 -13.91 11.10
N PHE A 249 5.61 -13.36 9.92
CA PHE A 249 6.14 -13.88 8.66
C PHE A 249 7.68 -13.91 8.64
N LEU A 250 8.31 -12.80 9.02
CA LEU A 250 9.77 -12.73 9.09
C LEU A 250 10.34 -13.61 10.21
N ALA A 251 9.63 -13.74 11.34
CA ALA A 251 10.04 -14.60 12.44
C ALA A 251 10.05 -16.07 12.04
N ILE A 252 9.00 -16.54 11.35
CA ILE A 252 8.94 -17.93 10.89
C ILE A 252 9.99 -18.23 9.81
N ILE A 253 10.22 -17.30 8.88
CA ILE A 253 11.30 -17.43 7.88
C ILE A 253 12.66 -17.56 8.59
N THR A 254 12.92 -16.71 9.59
CA THR A 254 14.16 -16.75 10.38
C THR A 254 14.32 -18.08 11.12
N LYS A 255 13.23 -18.64 11.67
CA LYS A 255 13.24 -19.88 12.44
C LYS A 255 13.46 -21.10 11.55
N VAL A 256 12.77 -21.18 10.43
CA VAL A 256 12.87 -22.29 9.47
C VAL A 256 14.17 -22.23 8.67
N SER A 257 14.69 -21.03 8.39
CA SER A 257 15.88 -20.79 7.55
C SER A 257 15.78 -21.55 6.21
N PRO A 258 14.81 -21.17 5.36
CA PRO A 258 14.40 -22.00 4.22
C PRO A 258 15.42 -22.06 3.08
N GLY A 259 16.34 -21.11 2.96
CA GLY A 259 17.22 -21.03 1.79
C GLY A 259 16.42 -20.93 0.48
N GLU A 260 16.90 -21.68 -0.53
CA GLU A 260 16.19 -21.88 -1.80
C GLU A 260 15.25 -23.12 -1.78
N GLU A 261 15.15 -23.84 -0.67
CA GLU A 261 14.41 -25.10 -0.57
C GLU A 261 12.90 -24.84 -0.53
N LEU A 262 12.19 -25.14 -1.62
CA LEU A 262 10.76 -24.89 -1.74
C LEU A 262 9.91 -25.66 -0.72
N ASP A 263 10.35 -26.82 -0.24
CA ASP A 263 9.63 -27.59 0.78
C ASP A 263 9.58 -26.85 2.13
N LYS A 264 10.66 -26.15 2.49
CA LYS A 264 10.70 -25.28 3.67
C LYS A 264 9.82 -24.04 3.48
N TRP A 265 9.73 -23.54 2.26
CA TRP A 265 8.78 -22.47 1.94
C TRP A 265 7.32 -22.93 1.96
N ASP A 266 7.03 -24.18 1.57
CA ASP A 266 5.71 -24.79 1.73
C ASP A 266 5.33 -24.87 3.23
N GLN A 267 6.27 -25.21 4.10
CA GLN A 267 6.07 -25.19 5.56
C GLN A 267 5.72 -23.78 6.08
N ILE A 268 6.43 -22.76 5.62
CA ILE A 268 6.16 -21.36 5.99
C ILE A 268 4.78 -20.92 5.49
N ALA A 269 4.43 -21.26 4.24
CA ALA A 269 3.14 -20.95 3.66
C ALA A 269 1.98 -21.57 4.45
N ARG A 270 2.10 -22.84 4.86
CA ARG A 270 1.12 -23.53 5.71
C ARG A 270 0.91 -22.81 7.04
N TYR A 271 2.01 -22.50 7.73
CA TYR A 271 1.96 -21.79 9.00
C TYR A 271 1.24 -20.45 8.86
N MET A 272 1.63 -19.65 7.87
CA MET A 272 1.02 -18.34 7.66
C MET A 272 -0.46 -18.44 7.25
N ASN A 273 -0.83 -19.41 6.41
CA ASN A 273 -2.22 -19.60 6.01
C ASN A 273 -3.12 -19.93 7.19
N GLN A 274 -2.64 -20.78 8.10
CA GLN A 274 -3.36 -21.10 9.32
C GLN A 274 -3.49 -19.84 10.18
N TYR A 275 -2.38 -19.15 10.45
CA TYR A 275 -2.36 -17.94 11.24
C TYR A 275 -3.32 -16.86 10.69
N LEU A 276 -3.25 -16.59 9.39
CA LEU A 276 -4.13 -15.62 8.72
C LEU A 276 -5.60 -16.07 8.73
N SER A 277 -5.88 -17.37 8.68
CA SER A 277 -7.25 -17.89 8.72
C SER A 277 -7.90 -17.84 10.11
N GLU A 278 -7.10 -17.97 11.17
CA GLU A 278 -7.56 -17.84 12.55
C GLU A 278 -7.88 -16.36 12.88
N GLU A 279 -7.06 -15.44 12.38
CA GLU A 279 -7.20 -14.00 12.60
C GLU A 279 -8.29 -13.37 11.71
N TYR A 280 -8.43 -13.80 10.44
CA TYR A 280 -9.38 -13.25 9.48
C TYR A 280 -10.35 -14.31 8.94
N LYS A 281 -11.29 -14.76 9.79
CA LYS A 281 -12.31 -15.75 9.42
C LYS A 281 -13.17 -15.37 8.20
N HIS A 282 -13.22 -14.09 7.82
CA HIS A 282 -14.10 -13.57 6.77
C HIS A 282 -13.42 -13.32 5.41
N LEU A 283 -12.10 -13.51 5.28
CA LEU A 283 -11.34 -13.24 4.05
C LEU A 283 -10.69 -14.51 3.50
N PRO A 284 -11.43 -15.35 2.75
CA PRO A 284 -10.93 -16.62 2.22
C PRO A 284 -9.74 -16.50 1.24
N ASN A 285 -9.45 -15.28 0.76
CA ASN A 285 -8.49 -15.01 -0.31
C ASN A 285 -7.09 -14.58 0.16
N ASN A 286 -6.85 -14.41 1.46
CA ASN A 286 -5.53 -14.06 2.00
C ASN A 286 -4.72 -15.31 2.38
N LYS A 287 -4.48 -16.20 1.41
CA LYS A 287 -3.68 -17.41 1.61
C LYS A 287 -2.59 -17.52 0.55
N PHE A 288 -1.41 -17.92 1.00
CA PHE A 288 -0.35 -18.41 0.13
C PHE A 288 -0.79 -19.70 -0.55
N PHE A 289 -0.75 -19.74 -1.88
CA PHE A 289 -1.13 -20.93 -2.64
C PHE A 289 -0.11 -22.07 -2.46
N ASP A 290 1.18 -21.74 -2.50
CA ASP A 290 2.32 -22.64 -2.35
C ASP A 290 3.54 -21.88 -1.79
N GLY A 291 4.61 -22.61 -1.49
CA GLY A 291 5.88 -22.10 -1.03
C GLY A 291 6.57 -21.21 -2.04
N LYS A 292 6.37 -21.46 -3.35
CA LYS A 292 6.86 -20.53 -4.39
C LYS A 292 6.18 -19.17 -4.29
N HIS A 293 4.85 -19.13 -4.12
CA HIS A 293 4.10 -17.90 -3.90
C HIS A 293 4.54 -17.18 -2.62
N CYS A 294 4.83 -17.94 -1.57
CA CYS A 294 5.38 -17.43 -0.32
C CYS A 294 6.78 -16.79 -0.49
N LEU A 295 7.68 -17.45 -1.22
CA LEU A 295 9.01 -16.91 -1.54
C LEU A 295 8.91 -15.65 -2.41
N ASP A 296 8.05 -15.67 -3.43
CA ASP A 296 7.85 -14.52 -4.32
C ASP A 296 7.31 -13.31 -3.53
N CYS A 297 6.43 -13.54 -2.55
CA CYS A 297 5.98 -12.52 -1.62
C CYS A 297 7.13 -11.93 -0.79
N TYR A 298 7.99 -12.76 -0.21
CA TYR A 298 9.18 -12.28 0.51
C TYR A 298 10.09 -11.43 -0.40
N GLN A 299 10.34 -11.89 -1.62
CA GLN A 299 11.19 -11.19 -2.59
C GLN A 299 10.59 -9.86 -3.08
N ALA A 300 9.27 -9.78 -3.23
CA ALA A 300 8.60 -8.58 -3.70
C ALA A 300 8.35 -7.55 -2.58
N CYS A 301 7.89 -7.99 -1.42
CA CYS A 301 7.42 -7.11 -0.34
C CYS A 301 8.53 -6.74 0.65
N PHE A 302 9.43 -7.68 0.96
CA PHE A 302 10.37 -7.53 2.08
C PHE A 302 11.82 -7.38 1.65
N LYS A 303 12.31 -8.18 0.70
CA LYS A 303 13.71 -8.11 0.21
C LYS A 303 14.15 -6.70 -0.22
N PRO A 304 13.32 -5.86 -0.88
CA PRO A 304 13.70 -4.50 -1.27
C PRO A 304 13.98 -3.55 -0.10
N LEU A 305 13.48 -3.86 1.11
CA LEU A 305 13.75 -3.06 2.32
C LEU A 305 15.24 -3.06 2.67
N SER A 306 15.94 -4.15 2.40
CA SER A 306 17.40 -4.24 2.61
C SER A 306 18.22 -3.36 1.65
N VAL A 307 17.60 -2.91 0.55
CA VAL A 307 18.23 -2.08 -0.50
C VAL A 307 17.72 -0.62 -0.44
N GLY A 308 16.84 -0.29 0.52
CA GLY A 308 16.35 1.07 0.76
C GLY A 308 15.14 1.53 -0.05
N ASN A 309 14.45 0.63 -0.76
CA ASN A 309 13.47 1.00 -1.80
C ASN A 309 11.99 0.67 -1.50
N SER A 310 11.58 0.45 -0.25
CA SER A 310 10.17 0.18 0.07
C SER A 310 9.63 1.05 1.21
N LEU A 311 8.57 1.80 0.90
CA LEU A 311 7.92 2.78 1.79
C LEU A 311 6.83 2.18 2.70
N VAL A 312 6.37 0.95 2.41
CA VAL A 312 5.18 0.36 3.07
C VAL A 312 5.53 -0.37 4.37
N TYR A 313 6.72 -0.97 4.43
CA TYR A 313 7.22 -1.74 5.58
C TYR A 313 8.59 -1.24 6.07
N GLY A 314 8.87 0.05 5.89
CA GLY A 314 10.19 0.65 6.20
C GLY A 314 10.67 0.36 7.62
N GLU A 315 9.74 0.27 8.57
CA GLU A 315 10.01 -0.05 9.98
C GLU A 315 10.49 -1.48 10.24
N LEU A 316 10.28 -2.40 9.29
CA LEU A 316 10.73 -3.80 9.39
C LEU A 316 12.14 -3.99 8.83
N LYS A 317 12.80 -2.92 8.35
CA LYS A 317 14.11 -2.99 7.70
C LYS A 317 15.16 -3.75 8.53
N GLU A 318 15.31 -3.42 9.82
CA GLU A 318 16.28 -4.08 10.70
C GLU A 318 16.01 -5.58 10.84
N ILE A 319 14.72 -5.96 10.97
CA ILE A 319 14.29 -7.36 11.06
C ILE A 319 14.57 -8.09 9.75
N VAL A 320 14.33 -7.44 8.60
CA VAL A 320 14.62 -8.03 7.29
C VAL A 320 16.12 -8.24 7.09
N GLU A 321 16.97 -7.29 7.50
CA GLU A 321 18.42 -7.45 7.45
C GLU A 321 18.90 -8.62 8.32
N PHE A 322 18.30 -8.80 9.50
CA PHE A 322 18.56 -9.95 10.36
C PHE A 322 18.10 -11.27 9.72
N THR A 323 16.90 -11.28 9.12
CA THR A 323 16.29 -12.46 8.47
C THR A 323 17.07 -12.88 7.23
N LYS A 324 17.52 -11.91 6.42
CA LYS A 324 18.24 -12.13 5.16
C LYS A 324 19.48 -13.00 5.33
N ARG A 325 20.24 -12.80 6.42
CA ARG A 325 21.44 -13.59 6.77
C ARG A 325 21.17 -15.07 7.02
N ARG A 326 19.90 -15.49 7.11
CA ARG A 326 19.48 -16.88 7.32
C ARG A 326 18.75 -17.48 6.12
N VAL A 327 18.47 -16.66 5.11
CA VAL A 327 17.81 -17.06 3.86
C VAL A 327 18.82 -17.16 2.73
N GLU A 328 19.82 -16.28 2.72
CA GLU A 328 21.05 -16.40 1.92
C GLU A 328 22.07 -17.25 2.67
#